data_AF-A0A8X8G5D0-F1
#
_entry.id   AF-A0A8X8G5D0-F1
#
_cell.length_a   1.000
_cell.length_b   1.000
_cell.length_c   1.000
_cell.angle_alpha   90.00
_cell.angle_beta   90.00
_cell.angle_gamma   90.00
#
_symmetry.space_group_name_H-M   'P 1'
#
loop_
_entity.id
_entity.type
_entity.pdbx_description
1 polymer ?
#
loop_
_entity_poly.entity_id
_entity_poly.type
_entity_poly.pdbx_seq_one_letter_code
_entity_poly.pdbx_strand_id
1 'polypeptide(L)'
;LRFRLSPNAAVALAVRVKRAGKEFVGDQRELSLLDEQPNEETPYERLLGDAMAGDGALFTREDAVEAAWAVVDPVLETHHPAHSYKPGSWGPKQADALIAADGIWHNPR
;
A
#
# COMPACT_ATOMS: atom_id res chain seq x y z
N LEU A 1 9.28 -2.28 6.88
CA LEU A 1 9.40 -1.18 5.89
C LEU A 1 7.99 -0.82 5.45
N ARG A 2 7.68 0.46 5.29
CA ARG A 2 6.35 0.96 4.93
C ARG A 2 6.50 2.07 3.90
N PHE A 3 5.72 1.98 2.83
CA PHE A 3 5.58 3.02 1.82
C PHE A 3 4.16 3.58 1.91
N ARG A 4 4.03 4.89 2.11
CA ARG A 4 2.77 5.61 2.02
C ARG A 4 2.83 6.43 0.73
N LEU A 5 1.82 6.29 -0.12
CA LEU A 5 1.75 7.00 -1.40
C LEU A 5 0.91 8.27 -1.32
N SER A 6 -0.15 8.27 -0.51
CA SER A 6 -1.11 9.37 -0.37
C SER A 6 -1.59 9.45 1.09
N PRO A 7 -1.95 10.63 1.61
CA PRO A 7 -1.90 11.95 0.96
C PRO A 7 -0.48 12.52 0.85
N ASN A 8 0.42 12.16 1.77
CA ASN A 8 1.80 12.62 1.76
C ASN A 8 2.72 11.41 1.59
N ALA A 9 3.48 11.39 0.50
CA ALA A 9 4.42 10.33 0.20
C ALA A 9 5.44 10.19 1.36
N ALA A 10 5.63 8.97 1.84
CA ALA A 10 6.56 8.72 2.94
C ALA A 10 7.14 7.31 2.88
N VAL A 11 8.40 7.19 3.25
CA VAL A 11 9.08 5.91 3.46
C VAL A 11 9.43 5.80 4.94
N ALA A 12 9.00 4.71 5.57
CA ALA A 12 9.25 4.46 6.98
C ALA A 12 9.90 3.10 7.23
N LEU A 13 11.02 3.09 7.94
CA LEU A 13 11.76 1.89 8.32
C LEU A 13 11.64 1.67 9.84
N ALA A 14 11.07 0.52 10.22
CA ALA A 14 11.10 0.06 11.60
C ALA A 14 12.47 -0.56 11.90
N VAL A 15 13.16 -0.03 12.90
CA VAL A 15 14.48 -0.48 13.37
C VAL A 15 14.45 -0.71 14.87
N ARG A 16 15.25 -1.64 15.37
CA ARG A 16 15.42 -1.85 16.81
C ARG A 16 16.67 -1.10 17.28
N VAL A 17 16.49 -0.15 18.18
CA VAL A 17 17.58 0.68 18.73
C VAL A 17 17.80 0.28 20.18
N LYS A 18 19.07 0.14 20.59
CA LYS A 18 19.40 -0.12 21.99
C LYS A 18 18.90 1.05 22.86
N ARG A 19 18.15 0.74 23.91
CA ARG A 19 17.74 1.71 24.91
C ARG A 19 18.98 2.19 25.67
N ALA A 20 19.12 3.49 25.88
CA ALA A 20 20.21 4.05 26.67
C ALA A 20 20.18 3.47 28.09
N GLY A 21 21.33 2.98 28.57
CA GLY A 21 21.44 2.31 29.88
C GLY A 21 22.44 1.16 29.87
N LYS A 22 22.61 0.54 31.04
CA LYS A 22 23.50 -0.62 31.22
C LYS A 22 22.90 -1.92 30.68
N GLU A 23 21.57 -1.97 30.57
CA GLU A 23 20.86 -3.16 30.09
C GLU A 23 20.94 -3.29 28.56
N PHE A 24 20.95 -4.53 28.07
CA PHE A 24 20.93 -4.84 26.64
C PHE A 24 19.48 -5.04 26.14
N VAL A 25 18.63 -4.05 26.39
CA VAL A 25 17.24 -4.04 25.93
C VAL A 25 17.11 -3.07 24.75
N GLY A 26 16.49 -3.52 23.66
CA GLY A 26 16.23 -2.71 22.47
C GLY A 26 14.75 -2.38 22.32
N ASP A 27 14.46 -1.14 21.91
CA ASP A 27 13.12 -0.64 21.59
C ASP A 27 12.94 -0.51 20.08
N GLN A 28 11.74 -0.82 19.59
CA GLN A 28 11.38 -0.58 18.19
C GLN A 28 11.12 0.91 17.98
N ARG A 29 11.81 1.50 17.00
CA ARG A 29 11.65 2.89 16.56
C ARG A 29 11.38 2.90 15.07
N GLU A 30 10.59 3.86 14.62
CA GLU A 30 10.33 4.08 13.19
C GLU A 30 11.11 5.32 12.76
N LEU A 31 11.92 5.16 11.71
CA LEU A 31 12.58 6.26 11.01
C LEU A 31 11.74 6.57 9.78
N SER A 32 11.21 7.79 9.68
CA SER A 32 10.37 8.22 8.55
C SER A 32 11.03 9.34 7.76
N LEU A 33 11.10 9.18 6.45
CA LEU A 33 11.35 10.23 5.48
C LEU A 33 9.99 10.67 4.91
N LEU A 34 9.70 11.95 5.00
CA LEU A 34 8.51 12.58 4.39
C LEU A 34 8.97 13.27 3.11
N ASP A 35 8.25 13.07 2.02
CA ASP A 35 8.47 13.85 0.80
C ASP A 35 7.37 14.90 0.67
N GLU A 36 7.77 16.16 0.77
CA GLU A 36 6.91 17.34 0.64
C GLU A 36 7.41 18.18 -0.53
N GLN A 37 7.47 17.60 -1.74
CA GLN A 37 7.78 18.38 -2.94
C GLN A 37 6.57 19.28 -3.28
N PRO A 38 6.72 20.61 -3.26
CA PRO A 38 5.62 21.53 -3.58
C PRO A 38 5.25 21.57 -5.07
N ASN A 39 5.97 20.85 -5.94
CA ASN A 39 5.88 20.94 -7.40
C ASN A 39 5.82 19.55 -8.07
N GLU A 40 5.21 18.57 -7.40
CA GLU A 40 5.01 17.24 -8.00
C GLU A 40 4.01 17.31 -9.17
N GLU A 41 4.41 16.80 -10.34
CA GLU A 41 3.53 16.66 -11.50
C GLU A 41 2.32 15.81 -11.11
N THR A 42 1.13 16.22 -11.52
CA THR A 42 -0.05 15.39 -11.27
C THR A 42 0.07 14.06 -12.02
N PRO A 43 -0.57 12.97 -11.54
CA PRO A 43 -0.46 11.68 -12.21
C PRO A 43 -0.81 11.72 -13.71
N TYR A 44 -1.79 12.55 -14.10
CA TYR A 44 -2.18 12.71 -15.50
C TYR A 44 -1.21 13.56 -16.31
N GLU A 45 -0.65 14.61 -15.73
CA GLU A 45 0.37 15.44 -16.38
C GLU A 45 1.57 14.59 -16.78
N ARG A 46 2.06 13.78 -15.84
CA ARG A 46 3.16 12.83 -16.07
C ARG A 46 2.82 11.80 -17.15
N LEU A 47 1.67 11.12 -17.04
CA LEU A 47 1.28 10.09 -18.01
C LEU A 47 1.11 10.65 -19.43
N LEU A 48 0.58 11.87 -19.56
CA LEU A 48 0.47 12.53 -20.87
C LEU A 48 1.85 12.91 -21.42
N GLY A 49 2.75 13.42 -20.57
CA GLY A 49 4.13 13.69 -20.94
C GLY A 49 4.85 12.45 -21.46
N ASP A 50 4.76 11.33 -20.73
CA ASP A 50 5.35 10.05 -21.12
C ASP A 50 4.78 9.54 -22.45
N ALA A 51 3.45 9.64 -22.65
CA ALA A 51 2.80 9.26 -23.90
C ALA A 51 3.29 10.11 -25.10
N MET A 52 3.46 11.42 -24.92
CA MET A 52 4.00 12.31 -25.96
C MET A 52 5.47 12.03 -26.26
N ALA A 53 6.25 11.62 -25.26
CA ALA A 53 7.65 11.20 -25.41
C ALA A 53 7.80 9.79 -25.99
N GLY A 54 6.71 9.02 -26.07
CA GLY A 54 6.75 7.61 -26.48
C GLY A 54 7.31 6.68 -25.40
N ASP A 55 7.33 7.11 -24.13
CA ASP A 55 7.74 6.29 -22.99
C ASP A 55 6.53 5.49 -22.48
N GLY A 56 6.62 4.16 -22.61
CA GLY A 56 5.58 3.23 -22.19
C GLY A 56 5.76 2.69 -20.76
N ALA A 57 6.77 3.12 -20.00
CA ALA A 57 7.15 2.46 -18.74
C ALA A 57 6.05 2.45 -17.67
N LEU A 58 5.15 3.44 -17.66
CA LEU A 58 4.03 3.55 -16.73
C LEU A 58 2.71 3.01 -17.30
N PHE A 59 2.71 2.50 -18.52
CA PHE A 59 1.53 1.91 -19.14
C PHE A 59 1.56 0.39 -18.98
N THR A 60 0.44 -0.18 -18.53
CA THR A 60 0.29 -1.62 -18.42
C THR A 60 0.25 -2.24 -19.81
N ARG A 61 1.04 -3.30 -20.03
CA ARG A 61 1.04 -4.07 -21.27
C ARG A 61 -0.24 -4.90 -21.39
N GLU A 62 -0.67 -5.17 -22.62
CA GLU A 62 -1.86 -5.97 -22.93
C GLU A 62 -1.85 -7.34 -22.24
N ASP A 63 -0.74 -8.08 -22.32
CA ASP A 63 -0.59 -9.39 -21.69
C ASP A 63 -0.75 -9.35 -20.17
N ALA A 64 -0.25 -8.29 -19.53
CA ALA A 64 -0.44 -8.08 -18.10
C ALA A 64 -1.90 -7.73 -17.74
N VAL A 65 -2.62 -7.01 -18.61
CA VAL A 65 -4.05 -6.71 -18.44
C VAL A 65 -4.87 -8.00 -18.55
N GLU A 66 -4.65 -8.81 -19.57
CA GLU A 66 -5.34 -10.10 -19.76
C GLU A 66 -5.08 -11.06 -18.59
N ALA A 67 -3.84 -11.11 -18.10
CA ALA A 67 -3.50 -11.91 -16.91
C ALA A 67 -4.22 -11.42 -15.64
N ALA A 68 -4.35 -10.11 -15.46
CA ALA A 68 -5.08 -9.55 -14.33
C ALA A 68 -6.58 -9.90 -14.38
N TRP A 69 -7.20 -9.82 -15.56
CA TRP A 69 -8.58 -10.23 -15.77
C TRP A 69 -8.79 -11.71 -15.47
N ALA A 70 -7.94 -12.59 -16.00
CA ALA A 70 -8.03 -14.03 -15.75
C ALA A 70 -8.00 -14.40 -14.26
N VAL A 71 -7.33 -13.59 -13.41
CA VAL A 71 -7.30 -13.78 -11.96
C VAL A 71 -8.59 -13.29 -11.29
N VAL A 72 -9.17 -12.19 -11.74
CA VAL A 72 -10.32 -11.54 -11.11
C VAL A 72 -11.66 -12.14 -11.55
N ASP A 73 -11.75 -12.63 -12.79
CA ASP A 73 -12.99 -13.15 -13.39
C ASP A 73 -13.73 -14.18 -12.52
N PRO A 74 -13.08 -15.22 -11.94
CA PRO A 74 -13.79 -16.21 -11.15
C PRO A 74 -14.47 -15.63 -9.90
N VAL A 75 -13.85 -14.59 -9.31
CA VAL A 75 -14.38 -13.91 -8.12
C VAL A 75 -15.55 -12.99 -8.48
N LEU A 76 -15.57 -12.44 -9.70
CA LEU A 76 -16.70 -11.66 -10.18
C LEU A 76 -17.92 -12.54 -10.49
N GLU A 77 -17.71 -13.73 -11.06
CA GLU A 77 -18.79 -14.67 -11.36
C GLU A 77 -19.34 -15.37 -10.13
N THR A 78 -18.46 -15.85 -9.25
CA THR A 78 -18.84 -16.65 -8.09
C THR A 78 -18.25 -16.06 -6.81
N HIS A 79 -19.09 -15.34 -6.06
CA HIS A 79 -18.73 -14.79 -4.75
C HIS A 79 -19.86 -14.92 -3.74
N HIS A 80 -19.47 -14.91 -2.46
CA HIS A 80 -20.42 -14.85 -1.35
C HIS A 80 -20.96 -13.41 -1.21
N PRO A 81 -22.15 -13.23 -0.60
CA PRO A 81 -22.64 -11.90 -0.27
C PRO A 81 -21.63 -11.11 0.57
N ALA A 82 -21.48 -9.82 0.26
CA ALA A 82 -20.55 -8.95 0.97
C ALA A 82 -20.94 -8.82 2.46
N HIS A 83 -19.94 -8.88 3.34
CA HIS A 83 -20.15 -8.63 4.76
C HIS A 83 -20.34 -7.14 5.04
N SER A 84 -21.38 -6.80 5.80
CA SER A 84 -21.61 -5.43 6.24
C SER A 84 -20.61 -5.00 7.31
N TYR A 85 -20.27 -3.72 7.31
CA TYR A 85 -19.42 -3.09 8.31
C TYR A 85 -19.84 -1.64 8.51
N LYS A 86 -19.41 -1.04 9.62
CA LYS A 86 -19.78 0.34 9.98
C LYS A 86 -19.03 1.33 9.07
N PRO A 87 -19.70 2.36 8.52
CA PRO A 87 -19.00 3.45 7.83
C PRO A 87 -17.88 4.05 8.70
N GLY A 88 -16.70 4.24 8.10
CA GLY A 88 -15.50 4.72 8.80
C GLY A 88 -14.72 3.65 9.58
N SER A 89 -15.15 2.38 9.60
CA SER A 89 -14.30 1.27 10.06
C SER A 89 -13.43 0.71 8.93
N TRP A 90 -12.43 -0.08 9.30
CA TRP A 90 -11.52 -0.77 8.38
C TRP A 90 -12.10 -2.03 7.73
N GLY A 91 -13.43 -2.19 7.76
CA GLY A 91 -14.11 -3.39 7.27
C GLY A 91 -14.67 -4.30 8.37
N PRO A 92 -15.15 -5.50 7.97
CA PRO A 92 -15.74 -6.50 8.87
C PRO A 92 -14.66 -7.27 9.63
N LYS A 93 -14.98 -7.81 10.83
CA LYS A 93 -14.04 -8.61 11.64
C LYS A 93 -13.50 -9.84 10.92
N GLN A 94 -14.26 -10.37 9.96
CA GLN A 94 -13.88 -11.49 9.11
C GLN A 94 -12.64 -11.17 8.27
N ALA A 95 -12.38 -9.89 7.95
CA ALA A 95 -11.18 -9.49 7.22
C ALA A 95 -9.89 -9.69 8.05
N ASP A 96 -9.97 -9.57 9.38
CA ASP A 96 -8.82 -9.83 10.27
C ASP A 96 -8.43 -11.32 10.25
N ALA A 97 -9.43 -12.21 10.11
CA ALA A 97 -9.19 -13.64 10.03
C ALA A 97 -8.45 -14.07 8.76
N LEU A 98 -8.51 -13.27 7.68
CA LEU A 98 -7.88 -13.59 6.40
C LEU A 98 -6.36 -13.70 6.50
N ILE A 99 -5.74 -12.87 7.32
CA ILE A 99 -4.28 -12.80 7.47
C ILE A 99 -3.80 -13.18 8.87
N ALA A 100 -4.69 -13.70 9.73
CA ALA A 100 -4.38 -13.96 11.13
C ALA A 100 -3.18 -14.92 11.33
N ALA A 101 -2.91 -15.78 10.34
CA ALA A 101 -1.73 -16.65 10.33
C ALA A 101 -0.42 -15.88 10.11
N ASP A 102 -0.46 -14.79 9.35
CA ASP A 102 0.69 -13.96 8.96
C ASP A 102 0.83 -12.69 9.81
N GLY A 103 -0.18 -12.37 10.64
CA GLY A 103 -0.16 -11.25 11.56
C GLY A 103 -1.48 -10.48 11.58
N ILE A 104 -1.37 -9.15 11.59
CA ILE A 104 -2.51 -8.23 11.65
C ILE A 104 -2.40 -7.17 10.55
N TRP A 105 -3.54 -6.60 10.19
CA TRP A 105 -3.57 -5.49 9.25
C TRP A 105 -2.93 -4.25 9.88
N HIS A 106 -2.01 -3.64 9.15
CA HIS A 106 -1.39 -2.38 9.56
C HIS A 106 -2.14 -1.21 8.95
N ASN A 107 -3.20 -0.79 9.63
CA ASN A 107 -3.99 0.36 9.19
C ASN A 107 -3.15 1.64 9.16
N PRO A 108 -3.26 2.47 8.11
CA PRO A 108 -2.54 3.74 8.04
C PRO A 108 -2.94 4.63 9.21
N ARG A 109 -1.92 5.23 9.84
CA ARG A 109 -2.05 6.21 10.91
C ARG A 109 -1.86 7.63 10.38
#